data_AF-A0A7C5AUF2-F1
#
_entry.id   AF-A0A7C5AUF2-F1
#
_cell.length_a   1.000
_cell.length_b   1.000
_cell.length_c   1.000
_cell.angle_alpha   90.00
_cell.angle_beta   90.00
_cell.angle_gamma   90.00
#
_symmetry.space_group_name_H-M   'P 1'
#
loop_
_entity.id
_entity.type
_entity.pdbx_description
1 polymer ?
#
loop_
_entity_poly.entity_id
_entity_poly.type
_entity_poly.pdbx_seq_one_letter_code
_entity_poly.pdbx_strand_id
1 'polypeptide(L)'
;MKTRGLIISLFLLAGLCRAQEAALAGLELGADKTNLERLPIKLNEQFSPSRLNYTATVEASYTETIFVTPKLSSGRSAAITINGKAARPNEPHGVKLALGVNQISIVVTPPGGPSKTYQLTVDRKDLSREYWSEQIGPGMWRIQDFGGFIGNEDMYLIEGRERALLFDTGMGRGDLAAYVKKLTKLPVDVAITHGNRDHFLQVDQFPEATVYMSELDVTRLPQHLVTPKFKWIKDGDVIDIGNGRRFEVIHVSGHSLGSVVYLDYANKIAVTGDAISSGSMVYMFAPTCAALDQYLESLKRLEARVKGLDGLTLLTGHSYQERVPLRGAAGKQLITDMRIAAEKVLSGELEGKPAQTVRDGIVIELRQAQYGLAGLWYNPKNLRTDPAALGFLKIQTPAGANVVPQPIFSSFQTDYTAEVPASVSQLIVTPTAYWADHKQITINGRQAKSGEPFTAALASGSNKIEIVVTSAKGTTRTYTIVVNRKS
;
A
#
# COMPACT_ATOMS: atom_id res chain seq x y z
N MET A 1 -31.48 -61.91 -55.51
CA MET A 1 -30.29 -62.06 -56.38
C MET A 1 -30.04 -60.72 -57.07
N LYS A 2 -28.81 -60.18 -56.98
CA LYS A 2 -28.25 -59.05 -57.76
C LYS A 2 -28.86 -57.64 -57.53
N THR A 3 -28.13 -56.53 -57.44
CA THR A 3 -26.69 -56.20 -57.27
C THR A 3 -26.60 -54.69 -56.95
N ARG A 4 -25.54 -54.29 -56.25
CA ARG A 4 -25.16 -52.91 -55.89
C ARG A 4 -24.93 -51.99 -57.09
N GLY A 5 -25.12 -50.68 -56.87
CA GLY A 5 -24.60 -49.59 -57.72
C GLY A 5 -24.61 -48.27 -56.95
N LEU A 6 -23.47 -47.94 -56.34
CA LEU A 6 -23.19 -46.73 -55.59
C LEU A 6 -22.81 -45.60 -56.57
N ILE A 7 -23.52 -44.47 -56.57
CA ILE A 7 -23.04 -43.22 -57.17
C ILE A 7 -23.12 -42.12 -56.11
N ILE A 8 -21.95 -41.78 -55.61
CA ILE A 8 -21.68 -40.65 -54.71
C ILE A 8 -21.79 -39.38 -55.57
N SER A 9 -22.84 -38.60 -55.39
CA SER A 9 -22.88 -37.22 -55.89
C SER A 9 -22.25 -36.31 -54.86
N LEU A 10 -21.11 -35.75 -55.27
CA LEU A 10 -20.25 -34.83 -54.55
C LEU A 10 -21.02 -33.52 -54.27
N PHE A 11 -21.62 -33.40 -53.09
CA PHE A 11 -22.02 -32.08 -52.59
C PHE A 11 -20.74 -31.34 -52.19
N LEU A 12 -20.30 -30.41 -53.04
CA LEU A 12 -19.41 -29.33 -52.66
C LEU A 12 -20.11 -28.53 -51.54
N LEU A 13 -19.89 -28.89 -50.28
CA LEU A 13 -20.02 -27.92 -49.19
C LEU A 13 -18.91 -26.90 -49.42
N ALA A 14 -19.22 -25.83 -50.14
CA ALA A 14 -18.53 -24.58 -49.99
C ALA A 14 -18.67 -24.20 -48.50
N GLY A 15 -17.64 -24.53 -47.72
CA GLY A 15 -17.48 -24.00 -46.38
C GLY A 15 -17.47 -22.49 -46.53
N LEU A 16 -18.60 -21.86 -46.18
CA LEU A 16 -18.65 -20.44 -45.84
C LEU A 16 -17.68 -20.25 -44.67
N CYS A 17 -16.41 -20.05 -45.01
CA CYS A 17 -15.45 -19.41 -44.13
C CYS A 17 -15.99 -18.00 -43.93
N ARG A 18 -16.87 -17.82 -42.93
CA ARG A 18 -17.24 -16.48 -42.47
C ARG A 18 -15.91 -15.80 -42.16
N ALA A 19 -15.58 -14.76 -42.94
CA ALA A 19 -14.43 -13.90 -42.67
C ALA A 19 -14.51 -13.50 -41.20
N GLN A 20 -13.59 -14.04 -40.41
CA GLN A 20 -13.67 -13.96 -38.97
C GLN A 20 -13.36 -12.52 -38.58
N GLU A 21 -14.32 -11.79 -38.01
CA GLU A 21 -14.18 -10.36 -37.74
C GLU A 21 -12.90 -10.06 -36.95
N ALA A 22 -12.12 -9.13 -37.49
CA ALA A 22 -10.87 -8.60 -36.95
C ALA A 22 -11.07 -7.77 -35.68
N ALA A 23 -11.66 -8.35 -34.64
CA ALA A 23 -12.02 -7.62 -33.44
C ALA A 23 -11.08 -7.93 -32.27
N LEU A 24 -10.72 -6.89 -31.53
CA LEU A 24 -10.16 -7.06 -30.20
C LEU A 24 -11.23 -7.66 -29.29
N ALA A 25 -10.82 -8.63 -28.48
CA ALA A 25 -11.64 -9.17 -27.39
C ALA A 25 -11.54 -8.33 -26.11
N GLY A 26 -10.54 -7.45 -26.04
CA GLY A 26 -10.27 -6.57 -24.90
C GLY A 26 -9.17 -5.57 -25.23
N LEU A 27 -9.13 -4.48 -24.47
CA LEU A 27 -8.06 -3.48 -24.52
C LEU A 27 -7.69 -3.14 -23.08
N GLU A 28 -6.53 -3.62 -22.64
CA GLU A 28 -6.00 -3.32 -21.31
C GLU A 28 -4.94 -2.23 -21.41
N LEU A 29 -4.96 -1.31 -20.45
CA LEU A 29 -3.97 -0.24 -20.33
C LEU A 29 -3.26 -0.36 -18.98
N GLY A 30 -1.98 0.04 -18.94
CA GLY A 30 -1.27 0.18 -17.68
C GLY A 30 -0.03 1.06 -17.79
N ALA A 31 0.54 1.41 -16.65
CA ALA A 31 1.79 2.16 -16.55
C ALA A 31 2.67 1.56 -15.48
N ASP A 32 3.98 1.57 -15.67
CA ASP A 32 4.90 1.11 -14.63
C ASP A 32 5.01 2.22 -13.56
N LYS A 33 4.59 1.93 -12.33
CA LYS A 33 4.75 2.82 -11.16
C LYS A 33 6.14 2.69 -10.57
N THR A 34 6.65 1.46 -10.55
CA THR A 34 8.04 1.15 -10.22
C THR A 34 8.54 0.09 -11.20
N ASN A 35 9.80 -0.28 -11.10
CA ASN A 35 10.36 -1.40 -11.86
C ASN A 35 9.74 -2.76 -11.50
N LEU A 36 8.96 -2.84 -10.42
CA LEU A 36 8.30 -4.08 -9.96
C LEU A 36 6.77 -3.99 -9.97
N GLU A 37 6.20 -2.81 -10.20
CA GLU A 37 4.76 -2.56 -10.04
C GLU A 37 4.19 -1.89 -11.28
N ARG A 38 3.08 -2.44 -11.77
CA ARG A 38 2.31 -1.89 -12.88
C ARG A 38 0.93 -1.47 -12.38
N LEU A 39 0.60 -0.21 -12.59
CA LEU A 39 -0.73 0.34 -12.36
C LEU A 39 -1.66 -0.01 -13.53
N PRO A 40 -2.82 -0.62 -13.27
CA PRO A 40 -3.86 -0.68 -14.28
C PRO A 40 -4.41 0.72 -14.55
N ILE A 41 -4.62 1.05 -15.82
CA ILE A 41 -5.26 2.29 -16.25
C ILE A 41 -6.65 1.95 -16.78
N LYS A 42 -7.67 2.61 -16.25
CA LYS A 42 -9.04 2.40 -16.68
C LYS A 42 -9.28 3.15 -17.99
N LEU A 43 -9.95 2.49 -18.94
CA LEU A 43 -10.61 3.19 -20.03
C LEU A 43 -11.74 4.04 -19.44
N ASN A 44 -11.92 5.25 -19.95
CA ASN A 44 -13.05 6.09 -19.55
C ASN A 44 -14.38 5.43 -19.94
N GLU A 45 -14.37 4.52 -20.91
CA GLU A 45 -15.55 3.83 -21.41
C GLU A 45 -15.45 2.31 -21.24
N GLN A 46 -16.62 1.66 -21.14
CA GLN A 46 -16.68 0.20 -21.17
C GLN A 46 -16.23 -0.33 -22.53
N PHE A 47 -15.33 -1.31 -22.51
CA PHE A 47 -14.84 -1.93 -23.73
C PHE A 47 -15.95 -2.72 -24.44
N SER A 48 -16.02 -2.57 -25.77
CA SER A 48 -16.82 -3.41 -26.65
C SER A 48 -16.08 -3.66 -27.96
N PRO A 49 -16.02 -4.90 -28.47
CA PRO A 49 -15.39 -5.20 -29.75
C PRO A 49 -15.90 -4.36 -30.93
N SER A 50 -17.13 -3.83 -30.87
CA SER A 50 -17.71 -2.98 -31.91
C SER A 50 -17.35 -1.50 -31.80
N ARG A 51 -16.94 -1.04 -30.61
CA ARG A 51 -16.56 0.36 -30.38
C ARG A 51 -15.12 0.58 -30.84
N LEU A 52 -14.93 1.61 -31.69
CA LEU A 52 -13.64 1.91 -32.32
C LEU A 52 -12.88 3.06 -31.66
N ASN A 53 -13.54 3.93 -30.89
CA ASN A 53 -12.92 5.08 -30.27
C ASN A 53 -12.98 4.96 -28.76
N TYR A 54 -11.83 5.11 -28.10
CA TYR A 54 -11.66 5.00 -26.66
C TYR A 54 -10.86 6.16 -26.12
N THR A 55 -11.08 6.49 -24.85
CA THR A 55 -10.33 7.52 -24.16
C THR A 55 -9.77 7.01 -22.83
N ALA A 56 -8.64 7.57 -22.41
CA ALA A 56 -8.08 7.36 -21.08
C ALA A 56 -7.45 8.66 -20.59
N THR A 57 -7.47 8.87 -19.27
CA THR A 57 -6.80 10.00 -18.62
C THR A 57 -5.76 9.44 -17.67
N VAL A 58 -4.53 9.98 -17.72
CA VAL A 58 -3.42 9.48 -16.89
C VAL A 58 -2.69 10.63 -16.21
N GLU A 59 -2.21 10.37 -14.99
CA GLU A 59 -1.43 11.33 -14.22
C GLU A 59 -0.05 11.55 -14.84
N ALA A 60 0.28 12.81 -15.08
CA ALA A 60 1.49 13.22 -15.77
C ALA A 60 2.77 12.83 -15.02
N SER A 61 2.80 12.91 -13.69
CA SER A 61 4.03 12.81 -12.90
C SER A 61 4.71 11.43 -12.89
N TYR A 62 3.99 10.35 -13.21
CA TYR A 62 4.56 9.00 -13.28
C TYR A 62 4.19 8.22 -14.54
N THR A 63 3.40 8.78 -15.47
CA THR A 63 2.96 8.08 -16.68
C THR A 63 3.62 8.63 -17.95
N GLU A 64 4.94 8.50 -18.08
CA GLU A 64 5.65 8.86 -19.32
C GLU A 64 5.44 7.84 -20.45
N THR A 65 5.22 6.58 -20.09
CA THR A 65 4.94 5.49 -21.03
C THR A 65 3.67 4.79 -20.59
N ILE A 66 2.72 4.64 -21.52
CA ILE A 66 1.55 3.78 -21.35
C ILE A 66 1.79 2.46 -22.07
N PHE A 67 1.41 1.37 -21.42
CA PHE A 67 1.42 0.04 -22.01
C PHE A 67 0.02 -0.30 -22.51
N VAL A 68 -0.09 -0.49 -23.82
CA VAL A 68 -1.31 -0.88 -24.50
C VAL A 68 -1.25 -2.38 -24.75
N THR A 69 -2.19 -3.13 -24.19
CA THR A 69 -2.25 -4.60 -24.30
C THR A 69 -3.52 -5.00 -25.05
N PRO A 70 -3.45 -5.18 -26.38
CA PRO A 70 -4.59 -5.61 -27.19
C PRO A 70 -4.87 -7.09 -26.96
N LYS A 71 -6.09 -7.45 -26.57
CA LYS A 71 -6.48 -8.85 -26.35
C LYS A 71 -7.17 -9.44 -27.56
N LEU A 72 -6.81 -10.67 -27.90
CA LEU A 72 -7.53 -11.49 -28.88
C LEU A 72 -8.22 -12.65 -28.19
N SER A 73 -9.36 -13.09 -28.73
CA SER A 73 -10.01 -14.32 -28.25
C SER A 73 -9.09 -15.53 -28.48
N SER A 74 -9.17 -16.52 -27.57
CA SER A 74 -8.41 -17.77 -27.69
C SER A 74 -8.58 -18.42 -29.07
N GLY A 75 -7.48 -18.95 -29.62
CA GLY A 75 -7.45 -19.61 -30.93
C GLY A 75 -7.47 -18.66 -32.14
N ARG A 76 -7.51 -17.34 -31.94
CA ARG A 76 -7.41 -16.36 -33.03
C ARG A 76 -5.97 -15.89 -33.25
N SER A 77 -5.61 -15.71 -34.52
CA SER A 77 -4.38 -15.06 -34.94
C SER A 77 -4.73 -13.79 -35.72
N ALA A 78 -4.01 -12.71 -35.47
CA ALA A 78 -4.08 -11.47 -36.22
C ALA A 78 -2.75 -10.73 -36.09
N ALA A 79 -2.31 -10.05 -37.15
CA ALA A 79 -1.25 -9.08 -37.05
C ALA A 79 -1.79 -7.83 -36.36
N ILE A 80 -1.05 -7.29 -35.38
CA ILE A 80 -1.42 -6.07 -34.68
C ILE A 80 -0.31 -5.05 -34.87
N THR A 81 -0.69 -3.81 -35.19
CA THR A 81 0.23 -2.68 -35.11
C THR A 81 -0.32 -1.61 -34.17
N ILE A 82 0.58 -0.97 -33.42
CA ILE A 82 0.29 0.16 -32.54
C ILE A 82 1.17 1.32 -33.02
N ASN A 83 0.55 2.41 -33.45
CA ASN A 83 1.21 3.53 -34.13
C ASN A 83 2.12 3.06 -35.29
N GLY A 84 1.64 2.09 -36.07
CA GLY A 84 2.35 1.50 -37.20
C GLY A 84 3.49 0.52 -36.83
N LYS A 85 3.81 0.36 -35.55
CA LYS A 85 4.82 -0.60 -35.09
C LYS A 85 4.17 -1.94 -34.76
N ALA A 86 4.82 -3.05 -35.13
CA ALA A 86 4.33 -4.38 -34.80
C ALA A 86 4.18 -4.56 -33.28
N ALA A 87 3.04 -5.10 -32.87
CA ALA A 87 2.72 -5.43 -31.49
C ALA A 87 2.26 -6.89 -31.41
N ARG A 88 2.49 -7.51 -30.26
CA ARG A 88 2.10 -8.90 -30.02
C ARG A 88 0.72 -8.94 -29.34
N PRO A 89 -0.18 -9.84 -29.76
CA PRO A 89 -1.46 -10.00 -29.08
C PRO A 89 -1.24 -10.47 -27.65
N ASN A 90 -2.06 -9.96 -26.73
CA ASN A 90 -2.04 -10.28 -25.31
C ASN A 90 -0.76 -9.86 -24.55
N GLU A 91 0.17 -9.16 -25.21
CA GLU A 91 1.39 -8.64 -24.61
C GLU A 91 1.36 -7.10 -24.56
N PRO A 92 1.95 -6.48 -23.52
CA PRO A 92 1.98 -5.03 -23.39
C PRO A 92 2.93 -4.39 -24.41
N HIS A 93 2.46 -3.36 -25.10
CA HIS A 93 3.26 -2.52 -26.00
C HIS A 93 3.40 -1.10 -25.45
N GLY A 94 4.64 -0.67 -25.19
CA GLY A 94 4.91 0.66 -24.64
C GLY A 94 4.79 1.77 -25.68
N VAL A 95 4.01 2.80 -25.36
CA VAL A 95 3.85 4.04 -26.13
C VAL A 95 4.25 5.22 -25.25
N LYS A 96 5.26 5.99 -25.67
CA LYS A 96 5.65 7.23 -24.98
C LYS A 96 4.57 8.28 -25.16
N LEU A 97 4.26 9.00 -24.09
CA LEU A 97 3.25 10.05 -24.06
C LEU A 97 3.88 11.44 -23.89
N ALA A 98 3.50 12.37 -24.77
CA ALA A 98 3.68 13.79 -24.51
C ALA A 98 2.69 14.27 -23.44
N LEU A 99 2.96 15.42 -22.81
CA LEU A 99 1.94 16.10 -22.01
C LEU A 99 0.78 16.54 -22.90
N GLY A 100 -0.45 16.43 -22.39
CA GLY A 100 -1.70 16.69 -23.10
C GLY A 100 -2.23 15.48 -23.88
N VAL A 101 -2.93 15.77 -24.96
CA VAL A 101 -3.67 14.76 -25.74
C VAL A 101 -2.73 13.99 -26.68
N ASN A 102 -2.74 12.67 -26.57
CA ASN A 102 -2.00 11.73 -27.41
C ASN A 102 -2.98 10.84 -28.17
N GLN A 103 -2.75 10.64 -29.47
CA GLN A 103 -3.55 9.73 -30.30
C GLN A 103 -2.77 8.45 -30.57
N ILE A 104 -3.38 7.30 -30.27
CA ILE A 104 -2.80 5.98 -30.43
C ILE A 104 -3.70 5.17 -31.38
N SER A 105 -3.15 4.77 -32.52
CA SER A 105 -3.85 3.94 -33.51
C SER A 105 -3.47 2.47 -33.34
N ILE A 106 -4.45 1.61 -33.12
CA ILE A 106 -4.30 0.16 -32.97
C ILE A 106 -4.97 -0.50 -34.16
N VAL A 107 -4.19 -1.10 -35.06
CA VAL A 107 -4.69 -1.77 -36.26
C VAL A 107 -4.62 -3.28 -36.07
N VAL A 108 -5.75 -3.96 -36.25
CA VAL A 108 -5.87 -5.42 -36.18
C VAL A 108 -6.15 -5.96 -37.57
N THR A 109 -5.26 -6.81 -38.08
CA THR A 109 -5.35 -7.40 -39.43
C THR A 109 -5.43 -8.93 -39.31
N PRO A 110 -6.59 -9.56 -39.59
CA PRO A 110 -6.73 -11.01 -39.54
C PRO A 110 -6.10 -11.64 -40.79
N PRO A 111 -5.77 -12.95 -40.77
CA PRO A 111 -5.30 -13.66 -41.95
C PRO A 111 -6.33 -13.57 -43.09
N GLY A 112 -5.95 -12.94 -44.20
CA GLY A 112 -6.78 -12.87 -45.42
C GLY A 112 -8.06 -12.01 -45.33
N GLY A 113 -8.21 -11.18 -44.31
CA GLY A 113 -9.40 -10.33 -44.12
C GLY A 113 -9.09 -8.84 -43.97
N PRO A 114 -10.12 -7.97 -43.95
CA PRO A 114 -9.94 -6.53 -43.81
C PRO A 114 -9.43 -6.16 -42.42
N SER A 115 -8.62 -5.10 -42.36
CA SER A 115 -8.12 -4.56 -41.10
C SER A 115 -9.19 -3.76 -40.37
N LYS A 116 -9.13 -3.75 -39.04
CA LYS A 116 -9.96 -2.91 -38.16
C LYS A 116 -9.07 -2.01 -37.33
N THR A 117 -9.40 -0.72 -37.26
CA THR A 117 -8.62 0.29 -36.54
C THR A 117 -9.38 0.77 -35.31
N TYR A 118 -8.73 0.71 -34.15
CA TYR A 118 -9.18 1.29 -32.89
C TYR A 118 -8.34 2.52 -32.58
N GLN A 119 -9.01 3.64 -32.30
CA GLN A 119 -8.38 4.89 -31.89
C GLN A 119 -8.48 5.03 -30.38
N LEU A 120 -7.34 5.15 -29.72
CA LEU A 120 -7.23 5.44 -28.30
C LEU A 120 -6.67 6.84 -28.12
N THR A 121 -7.46 7.75 -27.55
CA THR A 121 -7.03 9.08 -27.16
C THR A 121 -6.64 9.10 -25.69
N VAL A 122 -5.37 9.36 -25.38
CA VAL A 122 -4.87 9.43 -24.00
C VAL A 122 -4.56 10.88 -23.63
N ASP A 123 -5.25 11.42 -22.62
CA ASP A 123 -4.97 12.73 -22.05
C ASP A 123 -4.02 12.59 -20.85
N ARG A 124 -2.75 12.94 -21.03
CA ARG A 124 -1.74 12.93 -19.97
C ARG A 124 -1.65 14.33 -19.36
N LYS A 125 -2.19 14.51 -18.15
CA LYS A 125 -2.25 15.82 -17.48
C LYS A 125 -1.97 15.70 -15.99
N ASP A 126 -1.74 16.84 -15.36
CA ASP A 126 -1.63 16.92 -13.90
C ASP A 126 -3.01 16.75 -13.27
N LEU A 127 -3.20 15.60 -12.62
CA LEU A 127 -4.32 15.16 -11.80
C LEU A 127 -3.97 15.22 -10.31
N SER A 128 -2.80 15.73 -9.92
CA SER A 128 -2.36 15.71 -8.52
C SER A 128 -3.29 16.46 -7.57
N ARG A 129 -4.18 17.31 -8.08
CA ARG A 129 -5.21 18.03 -7.31
C ARG A 129 -6.61 17.43 -7.39
N GLU A 130 -6.78 16.42 -8.24
CA GLU A 130 -8.06 15.78 -8.48
C GLU A 130 -8.27 14.63 -7.49
N TYR A 131 -9.53 14.40 -7.17
CA TYR A 131 -9.98 13.24 -6.41
C TYR A 131 -11.17 12.64 -7.14
N TRP A 132 -11.33 11.33 -6.98
CA TRP A 132 -12.55 10.66 -7.38
C TRP A 132 -13.01 9.75 -6.25
N SER A 133 -14.30 9.42 -6.25
CA SER A 133 -14.85 8.54 -5.23
C SER A 133 -15.95 7.66 -5.78
N GLU A 134 -16.05 6.45 -5.25
CA GLU A 134 -17.19 5.57 -5.43
C GLU A 134 -17.92 5.35 -4.11
N GLN A 135 -19.24 5.31 -4.16
CA GLN A 135 -20.03 4.88 -3.02
C GLN A 135 -19.99 3.35 -2.93
N ILE A 136 -19.43 2.83 -1.84
CA ILE A 136 -19.23 1.39 -1.62
C ILE A 136 -20.28 0.79 -0.67
N GLY A 137 -21.15 1.65 -0.12
CA GLY A 137 -22.29 1.27 0.72
C GLY A 137 -23.04 2.52 1.21
N PRO A 138 -24.19 2.35 1.88
CA PRO A 138 -24.90 3.46 2.50
C PRO A 138 -23.99 4.20 3.50
N GLY A 139 -23.79 5.51 3.29
CA GLY A 139 -22.90 6.33 4.11
C GLY A 139 -21.42 5.94 4.03
N MET A 140 -21.00 5.23 2.97
CA MET A 140 -19.61 4.76 2.80
C MET A 140 -19.06 5.07 1.42
N TRP A 141 -17.87 5.67 1.38
CA TRP A 141 -17.17 5.99 0.14
C TRP A 141 -15.74 5.50 0.19
N ARG A 142 -15.27 4.97 -0.94
CA ARG A 142 -13.84 4.89 -1.26
C ARG A 142 -13.48 6.16 -2.03
N ILE A 143 -12.43 6.85 -1.60
CA ILE A 143 -11.92 8.07 -2.19
C ILE A 143 -10.50 7.78 -2.63
N GLN A 144 -10.17 8.12 -3.87
CA GLN A 144 -8.83 7.97 -4.41
C GLN A 144 -8.29 9.33 -4.81
N ASP A 145 -7.01 9.52 -4.54
CA ASP A 145 -6.23 10.55 -5.22
C ASP A 145 -5.46 9.95 -6.40
N PHE A 146 -4.97 10.85 -7.25
CA PHE A 146 -4.05 10.50 -8.34
C PHE A 146 -2.61 10.83 -7.93
N GLY A 147 -2.28 10.73 -6.64
CA GLY A 147 -1.04 11.22 -6.05
C GLY A 147 0.22 10.89 -6.87
N GLY A 148 1.23 11.77 -6.83
CA GLY A 148 2.44 11.68 -7.68
C GLY A 148 3.36 10.47 -7.40
N PHE A 149 4.60 10.49 -7.92
CA PHE A 149 5.57 9.37 -7.93
C PHE A 149 5.66 8.45 -6.68
N ILE A 150 5.29 8.94 -5.49
CA ILE A 150 5.38 8.19 -4.22
C ILE A 150 4.14 7.30 -3.97
N GLY A 151 2.97 7.57 -4.55
CA GLY A 151 1.78 6.76 -4.25
C GLY A 151 0.44 7.35 -4.69
N ASN A 152 -0.54 6.45 -4.77
CA ASN A 152 -1.94 6.71 -5.00
C ASN A 152 -2.69 5.83 -4.00
N GLU A 153 -3.42 6.46 -3.09
CA GLU A 153 -3.98 5.86 -1.88
C GLU A 153 -5.50 5.77 -1.93
N ASP A 154 -6.05 4.69 -1.40
CA ASP A 154 -7.47 4.53 -1.11
C ASP A 154 -7.78 5.00 0.31
N MET A 155 -8.41 6.16 0.40
CA MET A 155 -9.02 6.66 1.62
C MET A 155 -10.47 6.16 1.73
N TYR A 156 -10.98 6.06 2.95
CA TYR A 156 -12.36 5.62 3.18
C TYR A 156 -13.11 6.59 4.06
N LEU A 157 -14.30 7.02 3.65
CA LEU A 157 -15.18 7.85 4.47
C LEU A 157 -16.38 7.02 4.91
N ILE A 158 -16.62 6.94 6.21
CA ILE A 158 -17.76 6.20 6.78
C ILE A 158 -18.56 7.11 7.71
N GLU A 159 -19.84 7.31 7.41
CA GLU A 159 -20.77 8.06 8.24
C GLU A 159 -21.25 7.25 9.44
N GLY A 160 -21.17 7.88 10.61
CA GLY A 160 -21.81 7.45 11.84
C GLY A 160 -23.13 8.19 12.07
N ARG A 161 -23.49 8.42 13.34
CA ARG A 161 -24.72 9.16 13.71
C ARG A 161 -24.53 10.67 13.63
N GLU A 162 -23.49 11.17 14.30
CA GLU A 162 -23.24 12.61 14.46
C GLU A 162 -21.93 13.05 13.82
N ARG A 163 -21.05 12.10 13.50
CA ARG A 163 -19.75 12.34 12.89
C ARG A 163 -19.46 11.27 11.83
N ALA A 164 -18.66 11.63 10.84
CA ALA A 164 -18.06 10.69 9.91
C ALA A 164 -16.59 10.45 10.29
N LEU A 165 -16.08 9.26 9.98
CA LEU A 165 -14.67 8.91 10.13
C LEU A 165 -14.04 8.78 8.75
N LEU A 166 -13.02 9.60 8.50
CA LEU A 166 -12.16 9.50 7.34
C LEU A 166 -10.92 8.67 7.70
N PHE A 167 -10.75 7.55 7.03
CA PHE A 167 -9.57 6.71 7.15
C PHE A 167 -8.53 7.14 6.13
N ASP A 168 -7.36 7.53 6.63
CA ASP A 168 -6.26 8.11 5.88
C ASP A 168 -6.62 9.38 5.10
N THR A 169 -5.61 10.12 4.64
CA THR A 169 -5.78 11.43 4.00
C THR A 169 -4.97 11.59 2.72
N GLY A 170 -4.45 10.49 2.17
CA GLY A 170 -3.82 10.49 0.86
C GLY A 170 -2.55 11.36 0.79
N MET A 171 -2.08 11.56 -0.44
CA MET A 171 -0.97 12.45 -0.79
C MET A 171 -1.24 13.36 -1.99
N GLY A 172 -2.50 13.50 -2.38
CA GLY A 172 -2.96 14.55 -3.28
C GLY A 172 -2.53 15.96 -2.83
N ARG A 173 -2.53 16.89 -3.80
CA ARG A 173 -2.18 18.31 -3.64
C ARG A 173 -3.41 19.22 -3.72
N GLY A 174 -4.61 18.65 -3.82
CA GLY A 174 -5.86 19.37 -3.89
C GLY A 174 -6.44 19.65 -2.51
N ASP A 175 -7.69 20.13 -2.49
CA ASP A 175 -8.46 20.38 -1.27
C ASP A 175 -9.33 19.15 -0.95
N LEU A 176 -8.73 18.18 -0.26
CA LEU A 176 -9.40 16.97 0.21
C LEU A 176 -10.53 17.29 1.18
N ALA A 177 -10.36 18.28 2.07
CA ALA A 177 -11.41 18.64 3.03
C ALA A 177 -12.65 19.19 2.32
N ALA A 178 -12.49 20.05 1.31
CA ALA A 178 -13.61 20.50 0.47
C ALA A 178 -14.20 19.37 -0.36
N TYR A 179 -13.39 18.42 -0.83
CA TYR A 179 -13.89 17.24 -1.53
C TYR A 179 -14.78 16.36 -0.61
N VAL A 180 -14.31 16.05 0.60
CA VAL A 180 -15.05 15.25 1.60
C VAL A 180 -16.38 15.92 1.99
N LYS A 181 -16.44 17.27 2.09
CA LYS A 181 -17.69 18.03 2.34
C LYS A 181 -18.75 17.90 1.23
N LYS A 182 -18.37 17.41 0.04
CA LYS A 182 -19.33 17.06 -1.03
C LYS A 182 -19.99 15.70 -0.75
N LEU A 183 -19.32 14.81 -0.05
CA LEU A 183 -19.77 13.45 0.24
C LEU A 183 -20.61 13.35 1.52
N THR A 184 -20.20 14.07 2.58
CA THR A 184 -20.91 14.08 3.87
C THR A 184 -21.22 15.50 4.35
N LYS A 185 -22.28 15.63 5.16
CA LYS A 185 -22.61 16.86 5.92
C LYS A 185 -22.24 16.77 7.39
N LEU A 186 -21.81 15.59 7.86
CA LEU A 186 -21.37 15.41 9.23
C LEU A 186 -19.98 16.04 9.46
N PRO A 187 -19.69 16.53 10.67
CA PRO A 187 -18.31 16.76 11.11
C PRO A 187 -17.46 15.50 10.92
N VAL A 188 -16.18 15.69 10.57
CA VAL A 188 -15.26 14.59 10.22
C VAL A 188 -14.15 14.47 11.26
N ASP A 189 -13.95 13.28 11.78
CA ASP A 189 -12.70 12.86 12.45
C ASP A 189 -11.83 12.04 11.48
N VAL A 190 -10.55 11.88 11.82
CA VAL A 190 -9.59 11.17 10.97
C VAL A 190 -8.98 9.99 11.73
N ALA A 191 -8.92 8.82 11.11
CA ALA A 191 -8.22 7.64 11.62
C ALA A 191 -7.10 7.26 10.66
N ILE A 192 -5.84 7.45 11.08
CA ILE A 192 -4.67 7.11 10.28
C ILE A 192 -4.30 5.64 10.52
N THR A 193 -4.14 4.86 9.46
CA THR A 193 -3.81 3.42 9.55
C THR A 193 -2.35 3.18 9.88
N HIS A 194 -1.46 4.06 9.42
CA HIS A 194 -0.04 4.07 9.78
C HIS A 194 0.67 5.35 9.31
N GLY A 195 1.91 5.54 9.74
CA GLY A 195 2.67 6.76 9.49
C GLY A 195 3.43 6.80 8.17
N ASN A 196 3.01 6.14 7.09
CA ASN A 196 3.60 6.47 5.78
C ASN A 196 2.95 7.69 5.17
N ARG A 197 3.73 8.44 4.39
CA ARG A 197 3.37 9.78 3.93
C ARG A 197 2.06 9.80 3.15
N ASP A 198 1.83 8.80 2.30
CA ASP A 198 0.63 8.58 1.52
C ASP A 198 -0.65 8.40 2.35
N HIS A 199 -0.55 8.16 3.66
CA HIS A 199 -1.72 7.98 4.53
C HIS A 199 -2.08 9.24 5.34
N PHE A 200 -1.15 10.18 5.55
CA PHE A 200 -1.41 11.33 6.44
C PHE A 200 -1.10 12.71 5.84
N LEU A 201 -0.61 12.81 4.60
CA LEU A 201 -0.02 14.07 4.10
C LEU A 201 -0.98 15.27 4.14
N GLN A 202 -2.29 15.03 4.06
CA GLN A 202 -3.31 16.09 4.04
C GLN A 202 -4.07 16.24 5.36
N VAL A 203 -3.60 15.61 6.44
CA VAL A 203 -4.25 15.66 7.77
C VAL A 203 -4.44 17.09 8.32
N ASP A 204 -3.63 18.04 7.88
CA ASP A 204 -3.74 19.45 8.28
C ASP A 204 -4.91 20.20 7.65
N GLN A 205 -5.52 19.65 6.59
CA GLN A 205 -6.75 20.20 6.03
C GLN A 205 -7.97 19.99 6.95
N PHE A 206 -7.81 19.21 8.02
CA PHE A 206 -8.82 18.90 9.02
C PHE A 206 -8.41 19.45 10.40
N PRO A 207 -8.44 20.78 10.61
CA PRO A 207 -7.98 21.39 11.87
C PRO A 207 -8.86 21.06 13.09
N GLU A 208 -10.17 20.85 12.87
CA GLU A 208 -11.15 20.57 13.92
C GLU A 208 -11.40 19.06 14.17
N ALA A 209 -10.68 18.19 13.46
CA ALA A 209 -10.83 16.74 13.60
C ALA A 209 -10.05 16.23 14.80
N THR A 210 -10.62 15.26 15.52
CA THR A 210 -9.80 14.34 16.32
C THR A 210 -9.06 13.42 15.34
N VAL A 211 -7.74 13.27 15.53
CA VAL A 211 -6.91 12.41 14.67
C VAL A 211 -6.45 11.20 15.48
N TYR A 212 -6.96 10.02 15.16
CA TYR A 212 -6.58 8.75 15.78
C TYR A 212 -5.39 8.14 15.04
N MET A 213 -4.32 7.80 15.77
CA MET A 213 -3.12 7.17 15.18
C MET A 213 -2.31 6.41 16.23
N SER A 214 -1.62 5.35 15.85
CA SER A 214 -0.68 4.66 16.73
C SER A 214 0.55 5.52 17.03
N GLU A 215 0.90 5.69 18.31
CA GLU A 215 2.10 6.44 18.71
C GLU A 215 3.40 5.78 18.22
N LEU A 216 3.37 4.48 17.89
CA LEU A 216 4.54 3.76 17.40
C LEU A 216 5.08 4.30 16.07
N ASP A 217 4.25 5.05 15.34
CA ASP A 217 4.62 5.72 14.09
C ASP A 217 4.76 7.25 14.25
N VAL A 218 4.74 7.79 15.47
CA VAL A 218 4.92 9.24 15.69
C VAL A 218 6.24 9.75 15.13
N THR A 219 7.27 8.90 15.11
CA THR A 219 8.58 9.22 14.55
C THR A 219 8.60 9.23 13.02
N ARG A 220 7.50 8.87 12.36
CA ARG A 220 7.34 9.05 10.90
C ARG A 220 6.72 10.40 10.53
N LEU A 221 6.09 11.07 11.48
CA LEU A 221 5.40 12.34 11.25
C LEU A 221 6.38 13.51 11.34
N PRO A 222 6.32 14.49 10.41
CA PRO A 222 6.91 15.80 10.61
C PRO A 222 6.39 16.44 11.90
N GLN A 223 7.28 17.02 12.70
CA GLN A 223 6.94 17.52 14.03
C GLN A 223 5.83 18.59 14.04
N HIS A 224 5.72 19.41 12.99
CA HIS A 224 4.70 20.45 12.92
C HIS A 224 3.28 19.90 12.74
N LEU A 225 3.12 18.66 12.26
CA LEU A 225 1.81 18.01 12.12
C LEU A 225 1.26 17.50 13.45
N VAL A 226 2.16 17.11 14.38
CA VAL A 226 1.77 16.51 15.66
C VAL A 226 1.29 17.60 16.61
N THR A 227 -0.01 17.80 16.64
CA THR A 227 -0.71 18.82 17.46
C THR A 227 -1.60 18.14 18.51
N PRO A 228 -2.19 18.88 19.47
CA PRO A 228 -3.08 18.31 20.48
C PRO A 228 -4.34 17.61 19.93
N LYS A 229 -4.63 17.74 18.62
CA LYS A 229 -5.72 17.01 17.95
C LYS A 229 -5.44 15.51 17.80
N PHE A 230 -4.17 15.10 17.91
CA PHE A 230 -3.77 13.70 17.83
C PHE A 230 -4.13 12.95 19.12
N LYS A 231 -4.92 11.90 18.97
CA LYS A 231 -5.24 10.91 20.00
C LYS A 231 -4.50 9.61 19.69
N TRP A 232 -3.53 9.29 20.54
CA TRP A 232 -2.78 8.05 20.45
C TRP A 232 -3.68 6.87 20.81
N ILE A 233 -3.85 5.94 19.87
CA ILE A 233 -4.63 4.72 20.04
C ILE A 233 -3.74 3.53 20.40
N LYS A 234 -4.32 2.55 21.08
CA LYS A 234 -3.71 1.29 21.48
C LYS A 234 -4.50 0.11 20.94
N ASP A 235 -3.88 -1.07 20.92
CA ASP A 235 -4.58 -2.33 20.62
C ASP A 235 -5.79 -2.51 21.55
N GLY A 236 -6.95 -2.80 20.97
CA GLY A 236 -8.22 -2.96 21.67
C GLY A 236 -9.00 -1.66 21.95
N ASP A 237 -8.44 -0.48 21.66
CA ASP A 237 -9.22 0.76 21.73
C ASP A 237 -10.37 0.71 20.72
N VAL A 238 -11.48 1.39 21.04
CA VAL A 238 -12.65 1.43 20.17
C VAL A 238 -13.01 2.88 19.83
N ILE A 239 -13.14 3.16 18.53
CA ILE A 239 -13.69 4.41 18.02
C ILE A 239 -15.16 4.18 17.69
N ASP A 240 -16.05 4.78 18.48
CA ASP A 240 -17.50 4.74 18.26
C ASP A 240 -17.95 6.03 17.58
N ILE A 241 -18.51 5.91 16.37
CA ILE A 241 -19.05 7.05 15.62
C ILE A 241 -20.59 7.08 15.60
N GLY A 242 -21.24 6.19 16.37
CA GLY A 242 -22.70 6.05 16.42
C GLY A 242 -23.28 5.20 15.28
N ASN A 243 -24.60 5.04 15.24
CA ASN A 243 -25.30 4.17 14.27
C ASN A 243 -24.82 2.70 14.27
N GLY A 244 -24.33 2.22 15.43
CA GLY A 244 -23.76 0.87 15.54
C GLY A 244 -22.40 0.71 14.85
N ARG A 245 -21.76 1.79 14.39
CA ARG A 245 -20.42 1.80 13.81
C ARG A 245 -19.37 1.98 14.91
N ARG A 246 -18.73 0.88 15.27
CA ARG A 246 -17.67 0.81 16.27
C ARG A 246 -16.46 0.13 15.64
N PHE A 247 -15.33 0.84 15.60
CA PHE A 247 -14.09 0.34 15.04
C PHE A 247 -13.13 -0.02 16.17
N GLU A 248 -12.91 -1.31 16.38
CA GLU A 248 -11.84 -1.76 17.26
C GLU A 248 -10.49 -1.63 16.55
N VAL A 249 -9.50 -1.08 17.25
CA VAL A 249 -8.12 -0.94 16.80
C VAL A 249 -7.39 -2.24 17.04
N ILE A 250 -6.91 -2.88 15.97
CA ILE A 250 -6.05 -4.07 16.04
C ILE A 250 -4.65 -3.68 15.55
N HIS A 251 -3.66 -3.74 16.44
CA HIS A 251 -2.27 -3.50 16.05
C HIS A 251 -1.72 -4.66 15.23
N VAL A 252 -1.28 -4.33 14.02
CA VAL A 252 -0.68 -5.26 13.07
C VAL A 252 0.70 -4.74 12.64
N SER A 253 1.60 -4.63 13.62
CA SER A 253 2.98 -4.20 13.39
C SER A 253 3.66 -5.12 12.37
N GLY A 254 4.17 -4.52 11.30
CA GLY A 254 4.60 -5.19 10.09
C GLY A 254 5.17 -4.17 9.13
N HIS A 255 4.32 -3.71 8.21
CA HIS A 255 4.66 -2.71 7.19
C HIS A 255 5.28 -1.45 7.81
N SER A 256 4.73 -1.04 8.95
CA SER A 256 5.34 -0.12 9.90
C SER A 256 5.21 -0.67 11.32
N LEU A 257 5.84 -0.02 12.32
CA LEU A 257 5.65 -0.40 13.72
C LEU A 257 4.24 -0.06 14.19
N GLY A 258 3.68 1.06 13.75
CA GLY A 258 2.37 1.56 14.13
C GLY A 258 1.20 1.14 13.23
N SER A 259 1.41 0.24 12.27
CA SER A 259 0.34 -0.27 11.41
C SER A 259 -0.82 -0.86 12.21
N VAL A 260 -2.04 -0.39 11.93
CA VAL A 260 -3.28 -0.87 12.54
C VAL A 260 -4.32 -1.29 11.50
N VAL A 261 -5.22 -2.17 11.92
CA VAL A 261 -6.48 -2.47 11.25
C VAL A 261 -7.62 -1.93 12.13
N TYR A 262 -8.55 -1.20 11.52
CA TYR A 262 -9.78 -0.75 12.18
C TYR A 262 -10.92 -1.70 11.83
N LEU A 263 -11.42 -2.46 12.81
CA LEU A 263 -12.38 -3.55 12.61
C LEU A 263 -13.78 -3.18 13.13
N ASP A 264 -14.74 -3.12 12.20
CA ASP A 264 -16.18 -3.00 12.48
C ASP A 264 -16.82 -4.38 12.47
N TYR A 265 -17.01 -4.95 13.66
CA TYR A 265 -17.59 -6.28 13.86
C TYR A 265 -19.03 -6.39 13.36
N ALA A 266 -19.84 -5.36 13.60
CA ALA A 266 -21.27 -5.39 13.31
C ALA A 266 -21.53 -5.44 11.80
N ASN A 267 -20.70 -4.72 11.03
CA ASN A 267 -20.83 -4.64 9.57
C ASN A 267 -19.82 -5.50 8.82
N LYS A 268 -18.93 -6.20 9.55
CA LYS A 268 -17.91 -7.10 8.99
C LYS A 268 -17.00 -6.38 7.99
N ILE A 269 -16.50 -5.22 8.39
CA ILE A 269 -15.59 -4.38 7.61
C ILE A 269 -14.28 -4.22 8.35
N ALA A 270 -13.15 -4.36 7.66
CA ALA A 270 -11.83 -4.03 8.19
C ALA A 270 -11.16 -3.01 7.27
N VAL A 271 -10.82 -1.83 7.80
CA VAL A 271 -9.96 -0.87 7.11
C VAL A 271 -8.52 -1.17 7.47
N THR A 272 -7.69 -1.48 6.49
CA THR A 272 -6.39 -2.10 6.75
C THR A 272 -5.18 -1.24 6.41
N GLY A 273 -5.34 -0.21 5.57
CA GLY A 273 -4.21 0.44 4.93
C GLY A 273 -3.27 -0.61 4.33
N ASP A 274 -1.97 -0.48 4.65
CA ASP A 274 -0.90 -1.40 4.26
C ASP A 274 -0.53 -2.44 5.31
N ALA A 275 -1.31 -2.56 6.40
CA ALA A 275 -1.03 -3.53 7.45
C ALA A 275 -1.09 -4.99 6.94
N ILE A 276 -1.90 -5.24 5.90
CA ILE A 276 -1.94 -6.49 5.15
C ILE A 276 -1.82 -6.20 3.65
N SER A 277 -1.56 -7.24 2.86
CA SER A 277 -1.52 -7.12 1.40
C SER A 277 -2.86 -6.58 0.89
N SER A 278 -2.83 -5.70 -0.13
CA SER A 278 -4.03 -5.35 -0.92
C SER A 278 -4.37 -6.42 -1.97
N GLY A 279 -3.78 -7.62 -1.86
CA GLY A 279 -3.87 -8.70 -2.84
C GLY A 279 -2.49 -9.05 -3.38
N SER A 280 -2.01 -8.31 -4.38
CA SER A 280 -0.77 -8.69 -5.08
C SER A 280 0.49 -8.65 -4.23
N MET A 281 0.59 -7.77 -3.22
CA MET A 281 1.66 -7.77 -2.22
C MET A 281 1.39 -6.85 -1.02
N VAL A 282 2.04 -7.18 0.11
CA VAL A 282 2.38 -6.22 1.18
C VAL A 282 3.87 -5.89 1.10
N TYR A 283 4.22 -4.64 1.41
CA TYR A 283 5.61 -4.20 1.51
C TYR A 283 6.17 -4.42 2.91
N MET A 284 7.07 -5.39 3.03
CA MET A 284 7.79 -5.78 4.25
C MET A 284 9.32 -5.74 4.04
N PHE A 285 9.77 -4.98 3.03
CA PHE A 285 11.18 -4.97 2.61
C PHE A 285 11.94 -3.70 2.99
N ALA A 286 11.26 -2.60 3.33
CA ALA A 286 11.94 -1.39 3.73
C ALA A 286 12.71 -1.64 5.05
N PRO A 287 13.88 -1.01 5.25
CA PRO A 287 14.63 -1.15 6.50
C PRO A 287 13.85 -0.61 7.71
N THR A 288 12.82 0.19 7.47
CA THR A 288 11.90 0.75 8.47
C THR A 288 10.72 -0.16 8.82
N CYS A 289 10.56 -1.32 8.18
CA CYS A 289 9.52 -2.30 8.52
C CYS A 289 9.89 -3.09 9.79
N ALA A 290 8.89 -3.67 10.44
CA ALA A 290 9.11 -4.68 11.48
C ALA A 290 9.72 -5.96 10.92
N ALA A 291 10.32 -6.78 11.79
CA ALA A 291 10.80 -8.10 11.40
C ALA A 291 9.64 -9.04 11.02
N LEU A 292 9.90 -10.02 10.16
CA LEU A 292 8.85 -10.91 9.65
C LEU A 292 8.20 -11.78 10.75
N ASP A 293 8.94 -12.18 11.79
CA ASP A 293 8.37 -12.93 12.93
C ASP A 293 7.44 -12.07 13.79
N GLN A 294 7.78 -10.80 14.03
CA GLN A 294 6.90 -9.83 14.67
C GLN A 294 5.60 -9.67 13.84
N TYR A 295 5.72 -9.59 12.51
CA TYR A 295 4.57 -9.53 11.63
C TYR A 295 3.72 -10.81 11.66
N LEU A 296 4.34 -12.00 11.71
CA LEU A 296 3.62 -13.26 11.87
C LEU A 296 2.77 -13.27 13.14
N GLU A 297 3.30 -12.81 14.27
CA GLU A 297 2.55 -12.74 15.52
C GLU A 297 1.38 -11.75 15.44
N SER A 298 1.58 -10.63 14.75
CA SER A 298 0.50 -9.69 14.41
C SER A 298 -0.60 -10.33 13.56
N LEU A 299 -0.23 -11.09 12.52
CA LEU A 299 -1.18 -11.80 11.66
C LEU A 299 -1.96 -12.88 12.40
N LYS A 300 -1.31 -13.64 13.31
CA LYS A 300 -2.00 -14.62 14.18
C LYS A 300 -3.06 -13.95 15.05
N ARG A 301 -2.74 -12.81 15.66
CA ARG A 301 -3.71 -12.05 16.46
C ARG A 301 -4.87 -11.56 15.60
N LEU A 302 -4.58 -10.96 14.44
CA LEU A 302 -5.62 -10.50 13.51
C LEU A 302 -6.53 -11.66 13.06
N GLU A 303 -5.95 -12.78 12.64
CA GLU A 303 -6.71 -13.98 12.23
C GLU A 303 -7.64 -14.47 13.35
N ALA A 304 -7.18 -14.47 14.60
CA ALA A 304 -8.00 -14.83 15.75
C ALA A 304 -9.19 -13.86 15.95
N ARG A 305 -8.97 -12.55 15.76
CA ARG A 305 -10.03 -11.53 15.88
C ARG A 305 -11.12 -11.66 14.80
N VAL A 306 -10.75 -12.07 13.59
CA VAL A 306 -11.68 -12.16 12.45
C VAL A 306 -12.26 -13.57 12.22
N LYS A 307 -11.86 -14.57 13.02
CA LYS A 307 -12.22 -15.99 12.82
C LYS A 307 -13.72 -16.21 12.60
N GLY A 308 -14.56 -15.54 13.39
CA GLY A 308 -16.03 -15.65 13.35
C GLY A 308 -16.74 -14.68 12.38
N LEU A 309 -16.01 -13.89 11.61
CA LEU A 309 -16.57 -12.89 10.71
C LEU A 309 -16.71 -13.42 9.28
N ASP A 310 -17.68 -14.31 9.07
CA ASP A 310 -18.02 -14.76 7.73
C ASP A 310 -18.61 -13.62 6.91
N GLY A 311 -18.02 -13.33 5.75
CA GLY A 311 -18.42 -12.18 4.93
C GLY A 311 -17.55 -10.93 5.08
N LEU A 312 -16.42 -11.02 5.80
CA LEU A 312 -15.50 -9.90 6.00
C LEU A 312 -15.13 -9.22 4.68
N THR A 313 -15.29 -7.89 4.65
CA THR A 313 -14.82 -7.02 3.58
C THR A 313 -13.58 -6.27 4.05
N LEU A 314 -12.50 -6.38 3.29
CA LEU A 314 -11.27 -5.62 3.50
C LEU A 314 -11.31 -4.36 2.65
N LEU A 315 -11.12 -3.22 3.31
CA LEU A 315 -10.95 -1.91 2.70
C LEU A 315 -9.44 -1.57 2.80
N THR A 316 -8.70 -1.90 1.75
CA THR A 316 -7.23 -1.85 1.72
C THR A 316 -6.73 -0.50 1.20
N GLY A 317 -5.48 -0.14 1.49
CA GLY A 317 -4.90 1.15 1.06
C GLY A 317 -4.65 1.27 -0.44
N HIS A 318 -4.55 0.15 -1.15
CA HIS A 318 -4.25 0.16 -2.59
C HIS A 318 -5.11 -0.85 -3.36
N SER A 319 -6.39 -0.58 -3.52
CA SER A 319 -7.39 -1.43 -4.20
C SER A 319 -7.04 -1.79 -5.65
N TYR A 320 -6.21 -1.00 -6.32
CA TYR A 320 -5.71 -1.35 -7.67
C TYR A 320 -4.82 -2.61 -7.67
N GLN A 321 -4.32 -3.02 -6.51
CA GLN A 321 -3.52 -4.22 -6.27
C GLN A 321 -4.41 -5.45 -6.00
N GLU A 322 -5.72 -5.27 -5.86
CA GLU A 322 -6.68 -6.37 -5.66
C GLU A 322 -6.70 -7.27 -6.89
N ARG A 323 -6.48 -8.57 -6.69
CA ARG A 323 -6.58 -9.58 -7.75
C ARG A 323 -7.99 -10.18 -7.85
N VAL A 324 -8.72 -10.12 -6.74
CA VAL A 324 -10.10 -10.55 -6.59
C VAL A 324 -10.76 -9.57 -5.61
N PRO A 325 -12.09 -9.35 -5.70
CA PRO A 325 -12.78 -8.53 -4.70
C PRO A 325 -12.56 -9.09 -3.29
N LEU A 326 -11.95 -8.30 -2.40
CA LEU A 326 -11.59 -8.73 -1.04
C LEU A 326 -12.78 -8.69 -0.06
N ARG A 327 -13.87 -9.35 -0.45
CA ARG A 327 -15.13 -9.48 0.30
C ARG A 327 -15.55 -10.93 0.39
N GLY A 328 -16.43 -11.26 1.33
CA GLY A 328 -16.93 -12.63 1.44
C GLY A 328 -15.85 -13.56 2.00
N ALA A 329 -15.67 -14.71 1.34
CA ALA A 329 -14.62 -15.67 1.70
C ALA A 329 -13.21 -15.13 1.44
N ALA A 330 -13.02 -14.30 0.41
CA ALA A 330 -11.71 -13.80 0.01
C ALA A 330 -11.07 -12.89 1.06
N GLY A 331 -11.87 -12.07 1.77
CA GLY A 331 -11.36 -11.17 2.81
C GLY A 331 -10.70 -11.93 3.96
N LYS A 332 -11.38 -12.94 4.51
CA LYS A 332 -10.80 -13.79 5.57
C LYS A 332 -9.65 -14.65 5.03
N GLN A 333 -9.80 -15.21 3.83
CA GLN A 333 -8.77 -16.05 3.20
C GLN A 333 -7.45 -15.30 3.03
N LEU A 334 -7.48 -14.03 2.64
CA LEU A 334 -6.25 -13.26 2.46
C LEU A 334 -5.45 -13.12 3.77
N ILE A 335 -6.12 -12.87 4.90
CA ILE A 335 -5.46 -12.79 6.22
C ILE A 335 -4.80 -14.13 6.57
N THR A 336 -5.52 -15.24 6.36
CA THR A 336 -4.98 -16.59 6.57
C THR A 336 -3.80 -16.88 5.65
N ASP A 337 -3.90 -16.56 4.35
CA ASP A 337 -2.84 -16.76 3.38
C ASP A 337 -1.61 -15.92 3.70
N MET A 338 -1.79 -14.68 4.18
CA MET A 338 -0.70 -13.82 4.65
C MET A 338 0.04 -14.46 5.84
N ARG A 339 -0.70 -14.99 6.82
CA ARG A 339 -0.12 -15.70 7.97
C ARG A 339 0.67 -16.93 7.52
N ILE A 340 0.08 -17.76 6.65
CA ILE A 340 0.74 -18.97 6.14
C ILE A 340 1.97 -18.63 5.31
N ALA A 341 1.91 -17.59 4.48
CA ALA A 341 3.06 -17.11 3.70
C ALA A 341 4.22 -16.71 4.63
N ALA A 342 3.96 -15.92 5.66
CA ALA A 342 4.96 -15.51 6.63
C ALA A 342 5.54 -16.71 7.39
N GLU A 343 4.70 -17.64 7.84
CA GLU A 343 5.11 -18.88 8.52
C GLU A 343 6.03 -19.74 7.63
N LYS A 344 5.66 -19.95 6.36
CA LYS A 344 6.44 -20.74 5.41
C LYS A 344 7.76 -20.08 5.02
N VAL A 345 7.80 -18.75 4.91
CA VAL A 345 9.06 -18.03 4.70
C VAL A 345 9.98 -18.20 5.92
N LEU A 346 9.43 -18.09 7.13
CA LEU A 346 10.18 -18.23 8.37
C LEU A 346 10.67 -19.67 8.64
N SER A 347 9.94 -20.69 8.16
CA SER A 347 10.36 -22.10 8.24
C SER A 347 11.30 -22.52 7.10
N GLY A 348 11.37 -21.75 6.02
CA GLY A 348 12.14 -22.07 4.82
C GLY A 348 11.39 -22.91 3.78
N GLU A 349 10.10 -23.22 4.00
CA GLU A 349 9.25 -23.92 3.04
C GLU A 349 8.85 -23.08 1.82
N LEU A 350 8.88 -21.74 1.95
CA LEU A 350 8.59 -20.81 0.87
C LEU A 350 9.74 -19.81 0.72
N GLU A 351 10.57 -20.01 -0.30
CA GLU A 351 11.60 -19.05 -0.66
C GLU A 351 11.06 -18.07 -1.72
N GLY A 352 11.05 -16.77 -1.41
CA GLY A 352 10.64 -15.74 -2.36
C GLY A 352 11.65 -15.58 -3.50
N LYS A 353 11.19 -15.12 -4.67
CA LYS A 353 12.09 -14.82 -5.79
C LYS A 353 12.90 -13.55 -5.51
N PRO A 354 14.23 -13.54 -5.77
CA PRO A 354 15.03 -12.33 -5.68
C PRO A 354 14.49 -11.20 -6.56
N ALA A 355 14.41 -10.00 -6.00
CA ALA A 355 14.08 -8.78 -6.72
C ALA A 355 14.82 -7.60 -6.09
N GLN A 356 14.85 -6.48 -6.82
CA GLN A 356 15.37 -5.21 -6.35
C GLN A 356 14.42 -4.10 -6.74
N THR A 357 14.29 -3.09 -5.89
CA THR A 357 13.61 -1.84 -6.21
C THR A 357 14.48 -0.66 -5.83
N VAL A 358 14.16 0.53 -6.34
CA VAL A 358 14.86 1.76 -5.98
C VAL A 358 13.86 2.68 -5.30
N ARG A 359 14.17 3.09 -4.06
CA ARG A 359 13.38 4.08 -3.32
C ARG A 359 14.32 5.16 -2.80
N ASP A 360 13.98 6.42 -3.07
CA ASP A 360 14.78 7.58 -2.66
C ASP A 360 16.28 7.48 -3.04
N GLY A 361 16.57 6.90 -4.21
CA GLY A 361 17.93 6.68 -4.70
C GLY A 361 18.66 5.49 -4.08
N ILE A 362 18.03 4.74 -3.17
CA ILE A 362 18.59 3.57 -2.50
C ILE A 362 18.07 2.30 -3.18
N VAL A 363 19.00 1.43 -3.59
CA VAL A 363 18.67 0.08 -4.06
C VAL A 363 18.30 -0.78 -2.85
N ILE A 364 17.10 -1.33 -2.84
CA ILE A 364 16.62 -2.23 -1.80
C ILE A 364 16.47 -3.63 -2.38
N GLU A 365 17.23 -4.56 -1.80
CA GLU A 365 17.09 -5.99 -2.09
C GLU A 365 15.89 -6.57 -1.35
N LEU A 366 15.08 -7.36 -2.05
CA LEU A 366 13.91 -8.00 -1.48
C LEU A 366 13.67 -9.39 -2.08
N ARG A 367 12.71 -10.09 -1.47
CA ARG A 367 12.21 -11.38 -1.93
C ARG A 367 10.70 -11.29 -2.15
N GLN A 368 10.23 -11.73 -3.32
CA GLN A 368 8.82 -11.76 -3.68
C GLN A 368 8.26 -13.18 -3.46
N ALA A 369 7.49 -13.37 -2.40
CA ALA A 369 6.77 -14.61 -2.12
C ALA A 369 5.27 -14.48 -2.44
N GLN A 370 4.67 -15.61 -2.83
CA GLN A 370 3.29 -15.74 -3.25
C GLN A 370 2.73 -16.99 -2.57
N TYR A 371 1.57 -16.89 -1.92
CA TYR A 371 0.83 -18.04 -1.39
C TYR A 371 -0.67 -17.73 -1.41
N GLY A 372 -1.47 -18.55 -2.10
CA GLY A 372 -2.91 -18.28 -2.24
C GLY A 372 -3.19 -16.89 -2.80
N LEU A 373 -3.94 -16.07 -2.08
CA LEU A 373 -4.21 -14.66 -2.40
C LEU A 373 -3.12 -13.71 -1.93
N ALA A 374 -2.21 -14.14 -1.06
CA ALA A 374 -1.19 -13.31 -0.45
C ALA A 374 0.05 -13.14 -1.35
N GLY A 375 0.47 -11.89 -1.51
CA GLY A 375 1.83 -11.55 -1.88
C GLY A 375 2.57 -10.97 -0.68
N LEU A 376 3.80 -11.42 -0.46
CA LEU A 376 4.68 -10.94 0.62
C LEU A 376 6.02 -10.53 0.02
N TRP A 377 6.31 -9.25 0.02
CA TRP A 377 7.59 -8.72 -0.45
C TRP A 377 8.43 -8.34 0.76
N TYR A 378 9.43 -9.15 1.10
CA TYR A 378 10.11 -9.07 2.39
C TYR A 378 11.61 -8.82 2.26
N ASN A 379 12.19 -8.21 3.29
CA ASN A 379 13.64 -8.05 3.42
C ASN A 379 14.23 -9.38 3.89
N PRO A 380 15.08 -10.06 3.11
CA PRO A 380 15.68 -11.33 3.51
C PRO A 380 16.62 -11.21 4.73
N LYS A 381 17.04 -9.99 5.09
CA LYS A 381 17.92 -9.71 6.24
C LYS A 381 17.13 -9.41 7.53
N ASN A 382 15.83 -9.13 7.45
CA ASN A 382 14.99 -8.75 8.59
C ASN A 382 13.88 -9.79 8.89
N LEU A 383 14.27 -11.06 9.03
CA LEU A 383 13.31 -12.16 9.25
C LEU A 383 12.96 -12.37 10.73
N ARG A 384 13.93 -12.16 11.62
CA ARG A 384 13.80 -12.49 13.04
C ARG A 384 14.09 -11.27 13.90
N THR A 385 13.27 -11.06 14.92
CA THR A 385 13.48 -10.01 15.90
C THR A 385 14.65 -10.38 16.80
N ASP A 386 15.57 -9.44 17.00
CA ASP A 386 16.74 -9.67 17.84
C ASP A 386 16.36 -9.89 19.31
N PRO A 387 16.97 -10.83 20.04
CA PRO A 387 16.70 -11.07 21.46
C PRO A 387 16.93 -9.84 22.38
N ALA A 388 17.74 -8.89 21.93
CA ALA A 388 18.00 -7.63 22.61
C ALA A 388 17.45 -6.42 21.82
N ALA A 389 16.37 -6.61 21.04
CA ALA A 389 15.79 -5.53 20.27
C ALA A 389 15.12 -4.44 21.15
N LEU A 390 15.26 -3.18 20.77
CA LEU A 390 14.27 -2.15 21.07
C LEU A 390 13.03 -2.37 20.20
N GLY A 391 11.84 -2.35 20.81
CA GLY A 391 10.56 -2.38 20.12
C GLY A 391 10.07 -0.99 19.73
N PHE A 392 10.48 0.04 20.47
CA PHE A 392 10.18 1.43 20.17
C PHE A 392 11.26 2.36 20.74
N LEU A 393 11.49 3.49 20.08
CA LEU A 393 12.40 4.53 20.54
C LEU A 393 11.73 5.88 20.29
N LYS A 394 11.35 6.55 21.39
CA LYS A 394 10.83 7.91 21.34
C LYS A 394 11.91 8.87 21.80
N ILE A 395 12.15 9.92 21.02
CA ILE A 395 13.09 10.99 21.36
C ILE A 395 12.32 12.29 21.31
N GLN A 396 12.40 13.09 22.37
CA GLN A 396 11.71 14.38 22.47
C GLN A 396 12.63 15.45 23.04
N THR A 397 12.36 16.69 22.68
CA THR A 397 12.84 17.84 23.46
C THR A 397 12.09 17.92 24.79
N PRO A 398 12.61 18.64 25.81
CA PRO A 398 11.88 18.89 27.05
C PRO A 398 10.53 19.58 26.86
N ALA A 399 10.36 20.33 25.77
CA ALA A 399 9.10 20.97 25.41
C ALA A 399 8.08 19.98 24.80
N GLY A 400 8.40 18.69 24.72
CA GLY A 400 7.53 17.64 24.19
C GLY A 400 7.57 17.47 22.67
N ALA A 401 8.33 18.30 21.94
CA ALA A 401 8.48 18.15 20.50
C ALA A 401 9.29 16.88 20.17
N ASN A 402 8.78 16.02 19.27
CA ASN A 402 9.49 14.83 18.82
C ASN A 402 10.71 15.20 17.98
N VAL A 403 11.77 14.41 18.16
CA VAL A 403 12.98 14.43 17.35
C VAL A 403 13.00 13.13 16.56
N VAL A 404 12.81 13.25 15.24
CA VAL A 404 12.75 12.10 14.34
C VAL A 404 14.18 11.67 13.98
N PRO A 405 14.63 10.46 14.38
CA PRO A 405 15.90 9.94 13.93
C PRO A 405 15.86 9.62 12.43
N GLN A 406 17.02 9.75 11.78
CA GLN A 406 17.25 9.37 10.39
C GLN A 406 18.30 8.25 10.33
N PRO A 407 17.98 7.11 9.72
CA PRO A 407 16.66 6.72 9.18
C PRO A 407 15.58 6.59 10.27
N ILE A 408 14.30 6.54 9.89
CA ILE A 408 13.20 6.36 10.85
C ILE A 408 13.43 5.08 11.66
N PHE A 409 13.12 5.14 12.96
CA PHE A 409 13.36 4.03 13.88
C PHE A 409 12.74 2.71 13.42
N SER A 410 13.52 1.64 13.52
CA SER A 410 13.08 0.25 13.43
C SER A 410 13.99 -0.61 14.31
N SER A 411 13.50 -1.75 14.79
CA SER A 411 14.33 -2.66 15.57
C SER A 411 15.54 -3.22 14.78
N PHE A 412 15.42 -3.28 13.44
CA PHE A 412 16.43 -3.79 12.52
C PHE A 412 17.67 -2.91 12.42
N GLN A 413 17.52 -1.59 12.52
CA GLN A 413 18.60 -0.62 12.38
C GLN A 413 19.17 -0.22 13.74
N THR A 414 20.49 -0.04 13.81
CA THR A 414 21.21 0.29 15.05
C THR A 414 21.82 1.68 15.04
N ASP A 415 21.94 2.32 13.89
CA ASP A 415 22.65 3.59 13.74
C ASP A 415 21.72 4.67 13.20
N TYR A 416 21.68 5.78 13.93
CA TYR A 416 20.75 6.87 13.71
C TYR A 416 21.47 8.21 13.79
N THR A 417 20.94 9.19 13.08
CA THR A 417 21.33 10.60 13.18
C THR A 417 20.11 11.45 13.51
N ALA A 418 20.30 12.57 14.18
CA ALA A 418 19.24 13.55 14.40
C ALA A 418 19.83 14.96 14.44
N GLU A 419 19.03 15.95 14.07
CA GLU A 419 19.41 17.36 14.20
C GLU A 419 18.48 18.08 15.17
N VAL A 420 19.04 18.96 15.99
CA VAL A 420 18.27 19.80 16.90
C VAL A 420 18.77 21.26 16.86
N PRO A 421 17.87 22.25 17.08
CA PRO A 421 18.27 23.65 17.18
C PRO A 421 19.26 23.90 18.33
N ALA A 422 20.02 25.01 18.24
CA ALA A 422 20.96 25.42 19.27
C ALA A 422 20.32 25.60 20.67
N SER A 423 19.02 25.92 20.71
CA SER A 423 18.25 26.06 21.96
C SER A 423 18.00 24.74 22.71
N VAL A 424 18.17 23.58 22.07
CA VAL A 424 17.93 22.27 22.68
C VAL A 424 19.20 21.75 23.33
N SER A 425 19.36 21.96 24.64
CA SER A 425 20.53 21.52 25.42
C SER A 425 20.43 20.11 26.00
N GLN A 426 19.28 19.46 25.85
CA GLN A 426 19.02 18.12 26.37
C GLN A 426 17.88 17.46 25.58
N LEU A 427 17.85 16.13 25.59
CA LEU A 427 16.79 15.31 25.02
C LEU A 427 16.21 14.37 26.08
N ILE A 428 14.93 14.07 25.93
CA ILE A 428 14.22 13.01 26.62
C ILE A 428 14.19 11.80 25.70
N VAL A 429 14.95 10.77 26.06
CA VAL A 429 15.05 9.50 25.34
C VAL A 429 14.24 8.46 26.09
N THR A 430 13.25 7.87 25.44
CA THR A 430 12.38 6.84 26.03
C THR A 430 12.54 5.54 25.22
N PRO A 431 13.52 4.69 25.56
CA PRO A 431 13.69 3.40 24.91
C PRO A 431 12.66 2.41 25.43
N THR A 432 12.08 1.59 24.56
CA THR A 432 11.20 0.48 24.95
C THR A 432 11.80 -0.82 24.41
N ALA A 433 12.18 -1.73 25.30
CA ALA A 433 12.60 -3.07 24.91
C ALA A 433 11.43 -3.80 24.23
N TYR A 434 11.71 -4.56 23.17
CA TYR A 434 10.69 -5.36 22.50
C TYR A 434 10.23 -6.52 23.38
N TRP A 435 11.18 -7.19 24.04
CA TRP A 435 10.90 -8.33 24.90
C TRP A 435 10.64 -7.89 26.33
N ALA A 436 9.50 -8.31 26.89
CA ALA A 436 9.12 -7.97 28.26
C ALA A 436 10.09 -8.51 29.31
N ASP A 437 10.76 -9.64 29.03
CA ASP A 437 11.72 -10.33 29.90
C ASP A 437 13.18 -9.87 29.70
N HIS A 438 13.43 -8.77 28.97
CA HIS A 438 14.76 -8.17 28.86
C HIS A 438 15.40 -7.94 30.24
N LYS A 439 16.73 -8.08 30.31
CA LYS A 439 17.47 -7.98 31.57
C LYS A 439 17.74 -6.54 31.99
N GLN A 440 18.13 -5.69 31.04
CA GLN A 440 18.54 -4.31 31.33
C GLN A 440 18.51 -3.44 30.08
N ILE A 441 18.31 -2.13 30.29
CA ILE A 441 18.66 -1.08 29.32
C ILE A 441 19.65 -0.12 29.99
N THR A 442 20.67 0.32 29.27
CA THR A 442 21.51 1.46 29.66
C THR A 442 21.53 2.53 28.59
N ILE A 443 21.66 3.78 28.99
CA ILE A 443 21.89 4.93 28.12
C ILE A 443 23.19 5.61 28.57
N ASN A 444 24.18 5.66 27.69
CA ASN A 444 25.53 6.15 27.99
C ASN A 444 26.11 5.50 29.25
N GLY A 445 25.94 4.17 29.38
CA GLY A 445 26.39 3.38 30.52
C GLY A 445 25.56 3.52 31.81
N ARG A 446 24.60 4.46 31.86
CA ARG A 446 23.70 4.65 33.02
C ARG A 446 22.45 3.81 32.88
N GLN A 447 21.97 3.24 33.98
CA GLN A 447 20.75 2.44 33.97
C GLN A 447 19.54 3.27 33.52
N ALA A 448 18.79 2.71 32.58
CA ALA A 448 17.49 3.20 32.12
C ALA A 448 16.47 2.07 32.26
N LYS A 449 15.19 2.41 32.16
CA LYS A 449 14.10 1.43 32.19
C LYS A 449 13.32 1.49 30.89
N SER A 450 12.81 0.34 30.46
CA SER A 450 11.95 0.24 29.28
C SER A 450 10.69 1.08 29.47
N GLY A 451 10.39 1.92 28.49
CA GLY A 451 9.22 2.80 28.48
C GLY A 451 9.30 4.01 29.41
N GLU A 452 10.40 4.21 30.15
CA GLU A 452 10.57 5.37 31.02
C GLU A 452 11.50 6.43 30.41
N PRO A 453 11.20 7.73 30.59
CA PRO A 453 12.02 8.81 30.04
C PRO A 453 13.39 8.90 30.72
N PHE A 454 14.43 9.10 29.91
CA PHE A 454 15.80 9.35 30.34
C PHE A 454 16.30 10.68 29.76
N THR A 455 16.87 11.54 30.60
CA THR A 455 17.40 12.84 30.15
C THR A 455 18.86 12.70 29.72
N ALA A 456 19.15 12.98 28.45
CA ALA A 456 20.48 13.05 27.89
C ALA A 456 20.88 14.51 27.61
N ALA A 457 21.95 14.99 28.24
CA ALA A 457 22.48 16.32 27.98
C ALA A 457 23.20 16.39 26.62
N LEU A 458 23.14 17.55 25.97
CA LEU A 458 23.78 17.82 24.67
C LEU A 458 24.75 19.01 24.77
N ALA A 459 26.01 18.77 24.41
CA ALA A 459 26.96 19.82 24.08
C ALA A 459 26.65 20.44 22.70
N SER A 460 27.24 21.60 22.41
CA SER A 460 27.20 22.16 21.04
C SER A 460 27.93 21.21 20.07
N GLY A 461 27.39 21.04 18.86
CA GLY A 461 27.95 20.13 17.85
C GLY A 461 27.45 18.69 17.99
N SER A 462 28.33 17.73 17.71
CA SER A 462 27.99 16.30 17.64
C SER A 462 27.96 15.64 19.01
N ASN A 463 26.88 14.93 19.32
CA ASN A 463 26.67 14.21 20.57
C ASN A 463 26.31 12.76 20.28
N LYS A 464 27.02 11.82 20.89
CA LYS A 464 26.69 10.39 20.79
C LYS A 464 25.81 9.96 21.98
N ILE A 465 24.65 9.39 21.68
CA ILE A 465 23.79 8.71 22.65
C ILE A 465 23.83 7.22 22.33
N GLU A 466 24.32 6.41 23.26
CA GLU A 466 24.43 4.97 23.13
C GLU A 466 23.42 4.27 24.04
N ILE A 467 22.50 3.51 23.45
CA ILE A 467 21.47 2.75 24.15
C ILE A 467 21.82 1.27 24.02
N VAL A 468 22.13 0.60 25.14
CA VAL A 468 22.43 -0.83 25.16
C VAL A 468 21.27 -1.57 25.78
N VAL A 469 20.71 -2.52 25.04
CA VAL A 469 19.70 -3.47 25.54
C VAL A 469 20.40 -4.79 25.81
N THR A 470 20.11 -5.39 26.96
CA THR A 470 20.59 -6.73 27.33
C THR A 470 19.39 -7.66 27.41
N SER A 471 19.41 -8.75 26.64
CA SER A 471 18.36 -9.77 26.64
C SER A 471 18.33 -10.57 27.94
N ALA A 472 17.27 -11.34 28.16
CA ALA A 472 17.17 -12.29 29.28
C ALA A 472 18.38 -13.24 29.37
N LYS A 473 18.94 -13.63 28.22
CA LYS A 473 20.09 -14.55 28.10
C LYS A 473 21.45 -13.85 28.15
N GLY A 474 21.48 -12.53 28.33
CA GLY A 474 22.72 -11.75 28.44
C GLY A 474 23.35 -11.34 27.11
N THR A 475 22.72 -11.62 25.97
CA THR A 475 23.16 -11.03 24.69
C THR A 475 22.82 -9.54 24.67
N THR A 476 23.67 -8.74 24.05
CA THR A 476 23.48 -7.28 23.99
C THR A 476 23.29 -6.80 22.56
N ARG A 477 22.56 -5.70 22.42
CA ARG A 477 22.45 -4.93 21.18
C ARG A 477 22.55 -3.45 21.49
N THR A 478 23.34 -2.75 20.70
CA THR A 478 23.62 -1.33 20.88
C THR A 478 22.95 -0.52 19.78
N TYR A 479 22.21 0.50 20.17
CA TYR A 479 21.61 1.51 19.30
C TYR A 479 22.34 2.83 19.52
N THR A 480 22.92 3.39 18.46
CA THR A 480 23.67 4.64 18.47
C THR A 480 22.87 5.74 17.80
N ILE A 481 22.73 6.88 18.47
CA ILE A 481 22.15 8.09 17.89
C ILE A 481 23.21 9.18 17.93
N VAL A 482 23.60 9.70 16.76
CA VAL A 482 24.45 10.89 16.64
C VAL A 482 23.55 12.11 16.49
N VAL A 483 23.46 12.91 17.55
CA VAL A 483 22.67 14.14 17.58
C VAL A 483 23.56 15.34 17.29
N ASN A 484 23.29 16.02 16.19
CA ASN A 484 23.95 17.28 15.85
C ASN A 484 23.11 18.44 16.39
N ARG A 485 23.57 19.03 17.50
CA ARG A 485 23.02 20.28 18.04
C ARG A 485 23.66 21.44 17.28
N LYS A 486 22.84 22.22 16.56
CA LYS A 486 23.31 23.41 15.83
C LYS A 486 24.07 24.35 16.77
N SER A 487 25.15 24.93 16.26
CA SER A 487 25.99 25.86 17.01
C SER A 487 25.33 27.20 17.23
#